data_AF-A0A1I8J2W5-F1
#
_entry.id   AF-A0A1I8J2W5-F1
#
_cell.length_a   1.000
_cell.length_b   1.000
_cell.length_c   1.000
_cell.angle_alpha   90.00
_cell.angle_beta   90.00
_cell.angle_gamma   90.00
#
_symmetry.space_group_name_H-M   'P 1'
#
loop_
_entity.id
_entity.type
_entity.pdbx_description
1 polymer ?
#
loop_
_entity_poly.entity_id
_entity_poly.type
_entity_poly.pdbx_seq_one_letter_code
_entity_poly.pdbx_strand_id
1 'polypeptide(L)'
;MLLELNEFYRRRAEIEEQYSKDLKKLFQSRVEKLRLLERTRCVSGADAYSLFKFYNTVLGITHTWSPRYSALKLAPRFIDIRDNSAKLLSKCHEMCAASQEELLDNSKQVVQALKNYQIARSHAAQAEAKLTAVRDERRRIEEASGVSSSGGAACGPQDKRLKQVDKNIEKRRDKHEVTHQKALRERNEYLLQLESANACIRRYFSDDLSDILDCLACGFHNSLARAAMMHLNTEETLKQRQEGFVRYFMNTMNQLDAKQDKLHFLQSSKSVFTEPKAFQFEAHKSDPVSHVCASQPDVLKELEERYSNLRNRIKDTSVEADELWKTLEAAEQSWLIHINVPDFYVHDMFSRSAKEAVAAGALDCGQSGQQQPVQENDKKRAWENGEFYLSKFDEYLRKNGHLTRLHAKAGAISRALSQERGSAPPPLPTKPRRKSIIRVNAQLIGGGRPRLFGGSVEDQVEMPVVVLSCVRLINQFGLFHQGVFRVPGSQSDVNRLKEAFERGEDPFAGAVDGRDVNAAAGVLKCYLRDLEEPVFPQRLFEDLMDCVKKDSVTESIVRLREIFLHLSPSCYRVLRSVTFNAT
;
A
#
# COMPACT_ATOMS: atom_id res chain seq x y z
N MET A 1 -5.26 0.44 -33.19
CA MET A 1 -5.32 0.58 -31.72
C MET A 1 -5.45 -0.77 -30.98
N LEU A 2 -6.51 -1.56 -31.13
CA LEU A 2 -6.64 -2.85 -30.39
C LEU A 2 -5.48 -3.83 -30.69
N LEU A 3 -5.00 -3.86 -31.93
CA LEU A 3 -3.82 -4.65 -32.32
C LEU A 3 -2.54 -4.18 -31.62
N GLU A 4 -2.31 -2.87 -31.57
CA GLU A 4 -1.20 -2.25 -30.83
C GLU A 4 -1.28 -2.58 -29.34
N LEU A 5 -2.46 -2.49 -28.73
CA LEU A 5 -2.66 -2.88 -27.33
C LEU A 5 -2.37 -4.36 -27.10
N ASN A 6 -2.84 -5.23 -27.99
CA ASN A 6 -2.53 -6.66 -27.94
C ASN A 6 -1.02 -6.91 -28.01
N GLU A 7 -0.32 -6.25 -28.95
CA GLU A 7 1.13 -6.39 -29.11
C GLU A 7 1.91 -5.85 -27.91
N PHE A 8 1.55 -4.67 -27.42
CA PHE A 8 2.13 -4.08 -26.22
C PHE A 8 2.01 -5.03 -25.02
N TYR A 9 0.82 -5.55 -24.74
CA TYR A 9 0.63 -6.45 -23.59
C TYR A 9 1.28 -7.81 -23.79
N ARG A 10 1.39 -8.31 -25.03
CA ARG A 10 2.15 -9.54 -25.33
C ARG A 10 3.64 -9.33 -25.05
N ARG A 11 4.22 -8.23 -25.55
CA ARG A 11 5.64 -7.92 -25.35
C ARG A 11 5.96 -7.65 -23.88
N ARG A 12 5.08 -6.93 -23.17
CA ARG A 12 5.19 -6.73 -21.72
C ARG A 12 5.18 -8.06 -20.97
N ALA A 13 4.31 -8.99 -21.35
CA ALA A 13 4.26 -10.33 -20.74
C ALA A 13 5.56 -11.13 -20.94
N GLU A 14 6.17 -11.06 -22.13
CA GLU A 14 7.47 -11.70 -22.40
C GLU A 14 8.59 -11.13 -21.53
N ILE A 15 8.62 -9.82 -21.34
CA ILE A 15 9.62 -9.13 -20.49
C ILE A 15 9.45 -9.56 -19.03
N GLU A 16 8.22 -9.55 -18.53
CA GLU A 16 7.90 -9.98 -17.16
C GLU A 16 8.25 -11.47 -16.95
N GLU A 17 8.01 -12.32 -17.95
CA GLU A 17 8.39 -13.74 -17.91
C GLU A 17 9.92 -13.92 -17.83
N GLN A 18 10.66 -13.18 -18.65
CA GLN A 18 12.13 -13.23 -18.65
C GLN A 18 12.70 -12.76 -17.31
N TYR A 19 12.21 -11.64 -16.78
CA TYR A 19 12.58 -11.15 -15.46
C TYR A 19 12.30 -12.20 -14.37
N SER A 20 11.13 -12.86 -14.42
CA SER A 20 10.81 -13.96 -13.50
C SER A 20 11.78 -15.13 -13.60
N LYS A 21 12.19 -15.53 -14.82
CA LYS A 21 13.14 -16.63 -15.03
C LYS A 21 14.49 -16.29 -14.43
N ASP A 22 14.95 -15.06 -14.58
CA ASP A 22 16.25 -14.63 -14.08
C ASP A 22 16.28 -14.50 -12.55
N LEU A 23 15.19 -14.01 -11.92
CA LEU A 23 15.04 -14.07 -10.46
C LEU A 23 15.05 -15.51 -9.93
N LYS A 24 14.39 -16.43 -10.62
CA LYS A 24 14.39 -17.85 -10.24
C LYS A 24 15.78 -18.47 -10.34
N LYS A 25 16.54 -18.17 -11.41
CA LYS A 25 17.94 -18.62 -11.56
C LYS A 25 18.82 -18.07 -10.44
N LEU A 26 18.66 -16.78 -10.09
CA LEU A 26 19.38 -16.15 -8.99
C LEU A 26 19.11 -16.88 -7.66
N PHE A 27 17.83 -17.13 -7.34
CA PHE A 27 17.44 -17.89 -6.16
C PHE A 27 18.07 -19.29 -6.14
N GLN A 28 17.94 -20.06 -7.22
CA GLN A 28 18.49 -21.41 -7.33
C GLN A 28 20.01 -21.44 -7.15
N SER A 29 20.73 -20.49 -7.76
CA SER A 29 22.19 -20.36 -7.62
C SER A 29 22.61 -20.11 -6.16
N ARG A 30 21.87 -19.26 -5.43
CA ARG A 30 22.16 -18.96 -4.01
C ARG A 30 21.83 -20.12 -3.08
N VAL A 31 20.71 -20.80 -3.29
CA VAL A 31 20.32 -21.99 -2.52
C VAL A 31 21.33 -23.12 -2.71
N GLU A 32 21.79 -23.35 -3.94
CA GLU A 32 22.78 -24.42 -4.18
C GLU A 32 24.13 -24.10 -3.51
N LYS A 33 24.54 -22.83 -3.51
CA LYS A 33 25.74 -22.39 -2.78
C LYS A 33 25.59 -22.60 -1.26
N LEU A 34 24.41 -22.34 -0.68
CA LEU A 34 24.15 -22.62 0.74
C LEU A 34 24.26 -24.11 1.05
N ARG A 35 23.64 -24.97 0.25
CA ARG A 35 23.72 -26.43 0.41
C ARG A 35 25.17 -26.95 0.32
N LEU A 36 25.97 -26.38 -0.58
CA LEU A 36 27.39 -26.72 -0.68
C LEU A 36 28.16 -26.33 0.58
N LEU A 37 27.88 -25.16 1.16
CA LEU A 37 28.51 -24.69 2.40
C LEU A 37 28.12 -25.58 3.60
N GLU A 38 26.87 -26.01 3.69
CA GLU A 38 26.40 -26.95 4.72
C GLU A 38 27.16 -28.28 4.64
N ARG A 39 27.37 -28.81 3.42
CA ARG A 39 28.11 -30.06 3.18
C ARG A 39 29.61 -29.95 3.48
N THR A 40 30.22 -28.79 3.26
CA THR A 40 31.69 -28.62 3.31
C THR A 40 32.22 -28.05 4.63
N ARG A 41 31.42 -27.29 5.38
CA ARG A 41 31.87 -26.56 6.57
C ARG A 41 31.22 -27.00 7.88
N CYS A 42 30.47 -28.11 7.90
CA CYS A 42 29.80 -28.61 9.11
C CYS A 42 28.98 -27.53 9.85
N VAL A 43 28.28 -26.64 9.11
CA VAL A 43 27.39 -25.64 9.71
C VAL A 43 26.03 -26.28 10.02
N SER A 44 26.05 -27.39 10.76
CA SER A 44 24.82 -28.05 11.20
C SER A 44 24.07 -27.12 12.16
N GLY A 45 22.81 -26.83 11.86
CA GLY A 45 21.98 -25.93 12.67
C GLY A 45 22.06 -24.44 12.29
N ALA A 46 22.51 -24.10 11.08
CA ALA A 46 22.48 -22.73 10.56
C ALA A 46 21.08 -22.08 10.62
N ASP A 47 20.02 -22.88 10.43
CA ASP A 47 18.62 -22.46 10.51
C ASP A 47 18.21 -21.84 11.86
N ALA A 48 18.95 -22.12 12.93
CA ALA A 48 18.66 -21.59 14.24
C ALA A 48 19.06 -20.11 14.39
N TYR A 49 20.02 -19.63 13.60
CA TYR A 49 20.54 -18.26 13.67
C TYR A 49 19.58 -17.25 13.04
N SER A 50 19.32 -16.15 13.74
CA SER A 50 18.41 -15.09 13.31
C SER A 50 18.83 -14.47 11.96
N LEU A 51 20.13 -14.24 11.76
CA LEU A 51 20.68 -13.72 10.50
C LEU A 51 20.44 -14.68 9.32
N PHE A 52 20.52 -15.99 9.56
CA PHE A 52 20.29 -17.00 8.51
C PHE A 52 18.81 -17.04 8.11
N LYS A 53 17.89 -16.95 9.08
CA LYS A 53 16.45 -16.81 8.83
C LYS A 53 16.12 -15.55 8.03
N PHE A 54 16.77 -14.43 8.36
CA PHE A 54 16.64 -13.18 7.61
C PHE A 54 17.15 -13.32 6.17
N TYR A 55 18.32 -13.93 5.98
CA TYR A 55 18.86 -14.22 4.65
C TYR A 55 17.93 -15.10 3.81
N ASN A 56 17.39 -16.18 4.39
CA ASN A 56 16.43 -17.05 3.72
C ASN A 56 15.12 -16.33 3.38
N THR A 57 14.70 -15.36 4.20
CA THR A 57 13.54 -14.52 3.89
C THR A 57 13.79 -13.63 2.67
N VAL A 58 14.98 -13.02 2.56
CA VAL A 58 15.39 -12.25 1.37
C VAL A 58 15.33 -13.14 0.11
N LEU A 59 15.86 -14.37 0.19
CA LEU A 59 15.85 -15.32 -0.90
C LEU A 59 14.42 -15.78 -1.25
N GLY A 60 13.59 -16.05 -0.25
CA GLY A 60 12.20 -16.49 -0.42
C GLY A 60 11.31 -15.42 -1.08
N ILE A 61 11.47 -14.15 -0.69
CA ILE A 61 10.80 -13.02 -1.36
C ILE A 61 11.25 -12.94 -2.81
N THR A 62 12.55 -13.07 -3.09
CA THR A 62 13.10 -13.06 -4.46
C THR A 62 12.54 -14.18 -5.33
N HIS A 63 12.31 -15.37 -4.76
CA HIS A 63 11.69 -16.50 -5.47
C HIS A 63 10.18 -16.30 -5.72
N THR A 64 9.49 -15.69 -4.76
CA THR A 64 8.03 -15.46 -4.82
C THR A 64 7.69 -14.25 -5.70
N TRP A 65 8.67 -13.38 -5.98
CA TRP A 65 8.67 -12.40 -7.06
C TRP A 65 8.72 -13.11 -8.43
N SER A 66 7.60 -13.71 -8.77
CA SER A 66 7.36 -14.34 -10.06
C SER A 66 6.07 -13.74 -10.63
N PRO A 67 6.16 -12.72 -11.50
CA PRO A 67 5.00 -12.10 -12.15
C PRO A 67 4.42 -13.07 -13.17
N ARG A 68 3.69 -14.10 -12.72
CA ARG A 68 3.36 -15.23 -13.59
C ARG A 68 2.01 -15.17 -14.31
N TYR A 69 1.08 -14.24 -14.07
CA TYR A 69 -0.31 -14.57 -14.43
C TYR A 69 -1.26 -13.50 -14.97
N SER A 70 -0.88 -12.23 -15.07
CA SER A 70 -1.85 -11.18 -15.42
C SER A 70 -1.72 -10.62 -16.83
N ALA A 71 -0.52 -10.21 -17.26
CA ALA A 71 -0.30 -9.65 -18.60
C ALA A 71 -0.66 -10.67 -19.70
N LEU A 72 -0.42 -11.96 -19.46
CA LEU A 72 -0.69 -13.07 -20.38
C LEU A 72 -2.18 -13.25 -20.72
N LYS A 73 -3.10 -12.84 -19.84
CA LYS A 73 -4.55 -13.04 -20.03
C LYS A 73 -5.24 -11.82 -20.65
N LEU A 74 -4.56 -10.68 -20.78
CA LEU A 74 -5.15 -9.45 -21.30
C LEU A 74 -5.02 -9.34 -22.82
N ALA A 75 -3.88 -9.78 -23.39
CA ALA A 75 -3.62 -9.75 -24.83
C ALA A 75 -4.73 -10.45 -25.66
N PRO A 76 -5.15 -11.70 -25.35
CA PRO A 76 -6.22 -12.37 -26.11
C PRO A 76 -7.55 -11.59 -26.12
N ARG A 77 -7.88 -10.87 -25.05
CA ARG A 77 -9.15 -10.10 -24.97
C ARG A 77 -9.22 -8.99 -26.00
N PHE A 78 -8.09 -8.35 -26.34
CA PHE A 78 -8.09 -7.30 -27.37
C PHE A 78 -8.33 -7.88 -28.77
N ILE A 79 -7.90 -9.12 -29.02
CA ILE A 79 -8.23 -9.84 -30.24
C ILE A 79 -9.72 -10.16 -30.29
N ASP A 80 -10.30 -10.66 -29.20
CA ASP A 80 -11.74 -10.94 -29.14
C ASP A 80 -12.58 -9.68 -29.37
N ILE A 81 -12.21 -8.56 -28.74
CA ILE A 81 -12.88 -7.27 -28.93
C ILE A 81 -12.77 -6.82 -30.39
N ARG A 82 -11.58 -6.97 -31.01
CA ARG A 82 -11.36 -6.63 -32.41
C ARG A 82 -12.26 -7.45 -33.33
N ASP A 83 -12.30 -8.75 -33.13
CA ASP A 83 -13.03 -9.68 -34.00
C ASP A 83 -14.53 -9.47 -33.89
N ASN A 84 -15.03 -9.22 -32.68
CA ASN A 84 -16.43 -8.86 -32.48
C ASN A 84 -16.78 -7.50 -33.11
N SER A 85 -15.89 -6.51 -32.97
CA SER A 85 -16.10 -5.18 -33.59
C SER A 85 -16.07 -5.25 -35.11
N ALA A 86 -15.20 -6.09 -35.69
CA ALA A 86 -15.13 -6.30 -37.14
C ALA A 86 -16.39 -6.97 -37.69
N LYS A 87 -16.92 -7.98 -36.99
CA LYS A 87 -18.20 -8.62 -37.34
C LYS A 87 -19.36 -7.63 -37.27
N LEU A 88 -19.41 -6.81 -36.22
CA LEU A 88 -20.44 -5.80 -36.03
C LEU A 88 -20.37 -4.72 -37.13
N LEU A 89 -19.18 -4.24 -37.47
CA LEU A 89 -18.96 -3.31 -38.58
C LEU A 89 -19.44 -3.88 -39.91
N SER A 90 -19.11 -5.14 -40.22
CA SER A 90 -19.61 -5.81 -41.43
C SER A 90 -21.13 -5.81 -41.48
N LYS A 91 -21.79 -6.13 -40.36
CA LYS A 91 -23.24 -6.18 -40.29
C LYS A 91 -23.88 -4.78 -40.41
N CYS A 92 -23.28 -3.77 -39.79
CA CYS A 92 -23.75 -2.38 -39.92
C CYS A 92 -23.62 -1.87 -41.36
N HIS A 93 -22.53 -2.23 -42.06
CA HIS A 93 -22.40 -1.91 -43.48
C HIS A 93 -23.48 -2.58 -44.34
N GLU A 94 -23.80 -3.86 -44.09
CA GLU A 94 -24.91 -4.53 -44.78
C GLU A 94 -26.25 -3.83 -44.55
N MET A 95 -26.54 -3.39 -43.32
CA MET A 95 -27.75 -2.64 -42.99
C MET A 95 -27.80 -1.28 -43.69
N CYS A 96 -26.70 -0.52 -43.67
CA CYS A 96 -26.59 0.73 -44.42
C CYS A 96 -26.81 0.53 -45.92
N ALA A 97 -26.21 -0.50 -46.51
CA ALA A 97 -26.34 -0.80 -47.92
C ALA A 97 -27.80 -1.13 -48.29
N ALA A 98 -28.50 -1.92 -47.46
CA ALA A 98 -29.91 -2.24 -47.67
C ALA A 98 -30.81 -0.98 -47.60
N SER A 99 -30.59 -0.10 -46.61
CA SER A 99 -31.33 1.17 -46.51
C SER A 99 -31.04 2.11 -47.68
N GLN A 100 -29.80 2.15 -48.17
CA GLN A 100 -29.42 2.93 -49.35
C GLN A 100 -30.03 2.39 -50.65
N GLU A 101 -30.17 1.07 -50.76
CA GLU A 101 -30.87 0.43 -51.89
C GLU A 101 -32.37 0.79 -51.90
N GLU A 102 -33.02 0.77 -50.74
CA GLU A 102 -34.43 1.22 -50.59
C GLU A 102 -34.60 2.68 -51.02
N LEU A 103 -33.69 3.57 -50.62
CA LEU A 103 -33.69 4.98 -51.05
C LEU A 103 -33.53 5.13 -52.57
N LEU A 104 -32.63 4.34 -53.17
CA LEU A 104 -32.36 4.37 -54.59
C LEU A 104 -33.59 3.89 -55.38
N ASP A 105 -34.25 2.84 -54.91
CA ASP A 105 -35.46 2.32 -55.55
C ASP A 105 -36.64 3.29 -55.45
N ASN A 106 -36.83 3.95 -54.31
CA ASN A 106 -37.82 5.03 -54.17
C ASN A 106 -37.49 6.21 -55.11
N SER A 107 -36.21 6.57 -55.26
CA SER A 107 -35.77 7.61 -56.19
C SER A 107 -36.05 7.23 -57.65
N LYS A 108 -35.84 5.96 -58.03
CA LYS A 108 -36.21 5.46 -59.37
C LYS A 108 -37.71 5.54 -59.63
N GLN A 109 -38.54 5.22 -58.63
CA GLN A 109 -40.00 5.33 -58.74
C GLN A 109 -40.45 6.78 -58.99
N VAL A 110 -39.86 7.76 -58.30
CA VAL A 110 -40.14 9.19 -58.54
C VAL A 110 -39.78 9.60 -59.95
N VAL A 111 -38.59 9.21 -60.44
CA VAL A 111 -38.14 9.53 -61.81
C VAL A 111 -39.09 8.91 -62.86
N GLN A 112 -39.53 7.67 -62.63
CA GLN A 112 -40.47 7.00 -63.53
C GLN A 112 -41.86 7.66 -63.52
N ALA A 113 -42.38 8.03 -62.34
CA ALA A 113 -43.65 8.73 -62.22
C ALA A 113 -43.61 10.12 -62.87
N LEU A 114 -42.49 10.86 -62.70
CA LEU A 114 -42.25 12.14 -63.36
C LEU A 114 -42.29 12.00 -64.88
N LYS A 115 -41.62 10.98 -65.43
CA LYS A 115 -41.61 10.70 -66.87
C LYS A 115 -43.02 10.42 -67.39
N ASN A 116 -43.80 9.59 -66.69
CA ASN A 116 -45.18 9.27 -67.07
C ASN A 116 -46.07 10.52 -67.07
N TYR A 117 -45.96 11.35 -66.02
CA TYR A 117 -46.67 12.62 -65.92
C TYR A 117 -46.31 13.58 -67.08
N GLN A 118 -45.03 13.76 -67.39
CA GLN A 118 -44.58 14.64 -68.47
C GLN A 118 -45.14 14.21 -69.84
N ILE A 119 -45.15 12.90 -70.13
CA ILE A 119 -45.73 12.34 -71.35
C ILE A 119 -47.25 12.61 -71.38
N ALA A 120 -47.96 12.28 -70.30
CA ALA A 120 -49.40 12.48 -70.21
C ALA A 120 -49.79 13.96 -70.33
N ARG A 121 -49.02 14.87 -69.72
CA ARG A 121 -49.22 16.32 -69.81
C ARG A 121 -49.01 16.85 -71.22
N SER A 122 -47.98 16.37 -71.93
CA SER A 122 -47.75 16.69 -73.34
C SER A 122 -48.94 16.29 -74.22
N HIS A 123 -49.45 15.05 -74.05
CA HIS A 123 -50.63 14.59 -74.78
C HIS A 123 -51.89 15.41 -74.47
N ALA A 124 -52.12 15.78 -73.20
CA ALA A 124 -53.24 16.63 -72.80
C ALA A 124 -53.12 18.03 -73.43
N ALA A 125 -51.94 18.65 -73.40
CA ALA A 125 -51.69 19.95 -74.01
C ALA A 125 -51.90 19.93 -75.54
N GLN A 126 -51.50 18.85 -76.22
CA GLN A 126 -51.78 18.68 -77.65
C GLN A 126 -53.28 18.52 -77.94
N ALA A 127 -54.02 17.80 -77.10
CA ALA A 127 -55.47 17.65 -77.24
C ALA A 127 -56.20 18.98 -76.99
N GLU A 128 -55.76 19.74 -75.99
CA GLU A 128 -56.25 21.08 -75.67
C GLU A 128 -56.02 22.06 -76.82
N ALA A 129 -54.80 22.14 -77.36
CA ALA A 129 -54.48 22.99 -78.51
C ALA A 129 -55.34 22.65 -79.75
N LYS A 130 -55.57 21.36 -80.01
CA LYS A 130 -56.45 20.90 -81.10
C LYS A 130 -57.92 21.28 -80.85
N LEU A 131 -58.39 21.20 -79.61
CA LEU A 131 -59.75 21.63 -79.25
C LEU A 131 -59.91 23.14 -79.40
N THR A 132 -58.95 23.93 -78.93
CA THR A 132 -58.93 25.39 -79.07
C THR A 132 -58.92 25.80 -80.54
N ALA A 133 -58.09 25.15 -81.38
CA ALA A 133 -58.06 25.44 -82.82
C ALA A 133 -59.42 25.20 -83.50
N VAL A 134 -60.13 24.11 -83.17
CA VAL A 134 -61.46 23.84 -83.74
C VAL A 134 -62.54 24.79 -83.18
N ARG A 135 -62.41 25.21 -81.92
CA ARG A 135 -63.28 26.26 -81.32
C ARG A 135 -63.07 27.62 -81.98
N ASP A 136 -61.83 27.98 -82.29
CA ASP A 136 -61.49 29.21 -83.00
C ASP A 136 -61.95 29.14 -84.46
N GLU A 137 -61.86 27.98 -85.11
CA GLU A 137 -62.44 27.75 -86.45
C GLU A 137 -63.96 27.95 -86.44
N ARG A 138 -64.67 27.40 -85.45
CA ARG A 138 -66.11 27.65 -85.26
C ARG A 138 -66.42 29.13 -85.09
N ARG A 139 -65.66 29.83 -84.24
CA ARG A 139 -65.83 31.28 -84.02
C ARG A 139 -65.64 32.07 -85.32
N ARG A 140 -64.64 31.73 -86.13
CA ARG A 140 -64.42 32.35 -87.45
C ARG A 140 -65.56 32.06 -88.44
N ILE A 141 -66.13 30.86 -88.41
CA ILE A 141 -67.29 30.51 -89.25
C ILE A 141 -68.55 31.28 -88.79
N GLU A 142 -68.76 31.45 -87.49
CA GLU A 142 -69.84 32.26 -86.92
C GLU A 142 -69.67 33.75 -87.27
N GLU A 143 -68.47 34.31 -87.11
CA GLU A 143 -68.13 35.70 -87.49
C GLU A 143 -68.28 35.93 -89.01
N ALA A 144 -67.86 34.99 -89.86
CA ALA A 144 -68.06 35.07 -91.30
C ALA A 144 -69.53 34.94 -91.73
N SER A 145 -70.38 34.33 -90.90
CA SER A 145 -71.83 34.21 -91.12
C SER A 145 -72.61 35.43 -90.59
N GLY A 146 -72.02 36.18 -89.64
CA GLY A 146 -72.59 37.39 -89.04
C GLY A 146 -72.52 38.65 -89.90
N VAL A 147 -71.95 38.59 -91.12
CA VAL A 147 -71.80 39.76 -92.02
C VAL A 147 -72.90 39.80 -93.11
N SER A 148 -73.88 38.89 -93.11
CA SER A 148 -74.98 38.89 -94.08
C SER A 148 -76.35 39.09 -93.43
N SER A 149 -76.61 40.30 -92.94
CA SER A 149 -77.99 40.76 -92.73
C SER A 149 -78.59 41.22 -94.07
N SER A 150 -79.23 40.31 -94.79
CA SER A 150 -80.53 40.59 -95.41
C SER A 150 -81.21 39.30 -95.87
N GLY A 151 -82.37 39.01 -95.28
CA GLY A 151 -83.52 38.37 -95.89
C GLY A 151 -83.36 37.00 -96.56
N GLY A 152 -83.97 35.98 -95.96
CA GLY A 152 -84.48 34.83 -96.71
C GLY A 152 -84.16 33.48 -96.10
N ALA A 153 -85.21 32.78 -95.67
CA ALA A 153 -85.16 31.39 -95.27
C ALA A 153 -84.64 30.50 -96.42
N ALA A 154 -83.43 29.97 -96.26
CA ALA A 154 -82.95 28.80 -97.00
C ALA A 154 -81.98 28.01 -96.10
N CYS A 155 -82.31 26.75 -95.82
CA CYS A 155 -81.35 25.77 -95.30
C CYS A 155 -80.24 25.56 -96.35
N GLY A 156 -79.20 26.38 -96.28
CA GLY A 156 -78.00 26.28 -97.12
C GLY A 156 -76.91 25.40 -96.51
N PRO A 157 -75.88 25.02 -97.30
CA PRO A 157 -74.73 24.19 -96.90
C PRO A 157 -73.98 24.63 -95.62
N GLN A 158 -74.14 25.89 -95.18
CA GLN A 158 -73.52 26.46 -93.98
C GLN A 158 -74.03 25.87 -92.65
N ASP A 159 -75.33 25.59 -92.50
CA ASP A 159 -75.88 25.03 -91.25
C ASP A 159 -75.47 23.56 -91.05
N LYS A 160 -75.27 22.82 -92.16
CA LYS A 160 -74.65 21.48 -92.14
C LYS A 160 -73.17 21.53 -91.75
N ARG A 161 -72.45 22.58 -92.19
CA ARG A 161 -71.03 22.80 -91.85
C ARG A 161 -70.85 23.16 -90.37
N LEU A 162 -71.69 24.02 -89.81
CA LEU A 162 -71.69 24.35 -88.37
C LEU A 162 -71.98 23.11 -87.51
N LYS A 163 -73.02 22.33 -87.83
CA LYS A 163 -73.32 21.06 -87.14
C LYS A 163 -72.18 20.04 -87.23
N GLN A 164 -71.43 20.02 -88.33
CA GLN A 164 -70.26 19.14 -88.49
C GLN A 164 -69.07 19.60 -87.63
N VAL A 165 -68.83 20.92 -87.55
CA VAL A 165 -67.81 21.50 -86.67
C VAL A 165 -68.19 21.31 -85.19
N ASP A 166 -69.47 21.45 -84.82
CA ASP A 166 -69.96 21.17 -83.47
C ASP A 166 -69.72 19.71 -83.05
N LYS A 167 -70.04 18.75 -83.92
CA LYS A 167 -69.71 17.33 -83.69
C LYS A 167 -68.20 17.09 -83.58
N ASN A 168 -67.38 17.86 -84.29
CA ASN A 168 -65.93 17.77 -84.19
C ASN A 168 -65.43 18.38 -82.87
N ILE A 169 -65.99 19.50 -82.42
CA ILE A 169 -65.70 20.08 -81.10
C ILE A 169 -66.07 19.11 -79.99
N GLU A 170 -67.25 18.48 -80.04
CA GLU A 170 -67.69 17.49 -79.08
C GLU A 170 -66.71 16.32 -78.99
N LYS A 171 -66.33 15.73 -80.14
CA LYS A 171 -65.30 14.66 -80.17
C LYS A 171 -63.94 15.10 -79.64
N ARG A 172 -63.49 16.33 -79.94
CA ARG A 172 -62.21 16.86 -79.46
C ARG A 172 -62.27 17.22 -77.98
N ARG A 173 -63.43 17.65 -77.47
CA ARG A 173 -63.72 17.93 -76.07
C ARG A 173 -63.67 16.65 -75.25
N ASP A 174 -64.33 15.58 -75.71
CA ASP A 174 -64.32 14.29 -75.01
C ASP A 174 -62.90 13.68 -74.98
N LYS A 175 -62.16 13.80 -76.09
CA LYS A 175 -60.75 13.39 -76.14
C LYS A 175 -59.87 14.21 -75.20
N HIS A 176 -60.04 15.53 -75.17
CA HIS A 176 -59.36 16.41 -74.23
C HIS A 176 -59.64 15.98 -72.79
N GLU A 177 -60.92 15.79 -72.44
CA GLU A 177 -61.35 15.39 -71.10
C GLU A 177 -60.67 14.08 -70.65
N VAL A 178 -60.69 13.04 -71.49
CA VAL A 178 -60.03 11.76 -71.18
C VAL A 178 -58.51 11.93 -70.99
N THR A 179 -57.84 12.69 -71.86
CA THR A 179 -56.39 12.93 -71.74
C THR A 179 -56.02 13.82 -70.57
N HIS A 180 -56.87 14.80 -70.24
CA HIS A 180 -56.71 15.70 -69.10
C HIS A 180 -56.85 14.92 -67.78
N GLN A 181 -57.90 14.10 -67.66
CA GLN A 181 -58.07 13.21 -66.50
C GLN A 181 -56.90 12.25 -66.34
N LYS A 182 -56.37 11.68 -67.43
CA LYS A 182 -55.15 10.85 -67.37
C LYS A 182 -53.96 11.65 -66.85
N ALA A 183 -53.72 12.85 -67.36
CA ALA A 183 -52.63 13.71 -66.89
C ALA A 183 -52.79 14.09 -65.41
N LEU A 184 -54.02 14.32 -64.93
CA LEU A 184 -54.29 14.55 -63.51
C LEU A 184 -53.97 13.33 -62.64
N ARG A 185 -54.34 12.11 -63.08
CA ARG A 185 -54.01 10.87 -62.36
C ARG A 185 -52.50 10.66 -62.26
N GLU A 186 -51.78 10.78 -63.37
CA GLU A 186 -50.31 10.64 -63.39
C GLU A 186 -49.61 11.74 -62.57
N ARG A 187 -50.15 12.98 -62.55
CA ARG A 187 -49.65 14.05 -61.69
C ARG A 187 -49.80 13.71 -60.21
N ASN A 188 -50.98 13.21 -59.83
CA ASN A 188 -51.24 12.83 -58.44
C ASN A 188 -50.33 11.68 -58.02
N GLU A 189 -50.14 10.67 -58.88
CA GLU A 189 -49.17 9.58 -58.62
C GLU A 189 -47.75 10.12 -58.43
N TYR A 190 -47.29 11.03 -59.30
CA TYR A 190 -45.99 11.68 -59.14
C TYR A 190 -45.86 12.42 -57.80
N LEU A 191 -46.87 13.18 -57.38
CA LEU A 191 -46.87 13.89 -56.10
C LEU A 191 -46.83 12.94 -54.90
N LEU A 192 -47.57 11.82 -54.96
CA LEU A 192 -47.54 10.79 -53.92
C LEU A 192 -46.16 10.14 -53.81
N GLN A 193 -45.55 9.80 -54.95
CA GLN A 193 -44.21 9.23 -54.97
C GLN A 193 -43.16 10.23 -54.47
N LEU A 194 -43.32 11.52 -54.80
CA LEU A 194 -42.44 12.58 -54.32
C LEU A 194 -42.50 12.71 -52.78
N GLU A 195 -43.69 12.70 -52.20
CA GLU A 195 -43.84 12.76 -50.74
C GLU A 195 -43.26 11.52 -50.06
N SER A 196 -43.53 10.33 -50.61
CA SER A 196 -42.97 9.05 -50.14
C SER A 196 -41.44 9.05 -50.13
N ALA A 197 -40.82 9.43 -51.25
CA ALA A 197 -39.36 9.49 -51.36
C ALA A 197 -38.74 10.52 -50.41
N ASN A 198 -39.35 11.70 -50.28
CA ASN A 198 -38.89 12.72 -49.34
C ASN A 198 -38.99 12.24 -47.88
N ALA A 199 -40.05 11.51 -47.53
CA ALA A 199 -40.19 10.92 -46.20
C ALA A 199 -39.12 9.84 -45.94
N CYS A 200 -38.84 8.98 -46.94
CA CYS A 200 -37.80 7.96 -46.86
C CYS A 200 -36.40 8.59 -46.66
N ILE A 201 -36.07 9.65 -47.41
CA ILE A 201 -34.82 10.39 -47.25
C ILE A 201 -34.70 10.97 -45.84
N ARG A 202 -35.75 11.63 -45.33
CA ARG A 202 -35.75 12.19 -43.98
C ARG A 202 -35.51 11.12 -42.92
N ARG A 203 -36.22 10.00 -43.00
CA ARG A 203 -36.06 8.85 -42.08
C ARG A 203 -34.63 8.32 -42.09
N TYR A 204 -34.06 8.10 -43.28
CA TYR A 204 -32.70 7.57 -43.38
C TYR A 204 -31.66 8.45 -42.70
N PHE A 205 -31.70 9.76 -42.96
CA PHE A 205 -30.70 10.70 -42.42
C PHE A 205 -30.94 11.11 -40.97
N SER A 206 -32.19 11.04 -40.49
CA SER A 206 -32.54 11.45 -39.12
C SER A 206 -32.49 10.28 -38.15
N ASP A 207 -32.94 9.10 -38.58
CA ASP A 207 -33.20 7.95 -37.71
C ASP A 207 -32.27 6.78 -38.07
N ASP A 208 -32.40 6.21 -39.27
CA ASP A 208 -31.73 4.94 -39.62
C ASP A 208 -30.20 5.01 -39.47
N LEU A 209 -29.57 6.10 -39.92
CA LEU A 209 -28.12 6.28 -39.76
C LEU A 209 -27.70 6.38 -38.29
N SER A 210 -28.48 7.08 -37.46
CA SER A 210 -28.17 7.21 -36.03
C SER A 210 -28.25 5.85 -35.34
N ASP A 211 -29.33 5.11 -35.60
CA ASP A 211 -29.57 3.79 -35.01
C ASP A 211 -28.50 2.77 -35.42
N ILE A 212 -28.05 2.80 -36.68
CA ILE A 212 -26.97 1.93 -37.16
C ILE A 212 -25.63 2.30 -36.52
N LEU A 213 -25.34 3.59 -36.32
CA LEU A 213 -24.12 4.03 -35.64
C LEU A 213 -24.12 3.64 -34.15
N ASP A 214 -25.26 3.71 -33.48
CA ASP A 214 -25.40 3.25 -32.09
C ASP A 214 -25.22 1.73 -32.00
N CYS A 215 -25.74 0.98 -32.98
CA CYS A 215 -25.47 -0.45 -33.10
C CYS A 215 -23.98 -0.74 -33.26
N LEU A 216 -23.24 0.04 -34.07
CA LEU A 216 -21.80 -0.12 -34.28
C LEU A 216 -20.98 0.06 -32.98
N ALA A 217 -21.41 0.98 -32.12
CA ALA A 217 -20.74 1.24 -30.84
C ALA A 217 -21.09 0.21 -29.74
N CYS A 218 -22.05 -0.68 -30.00
CA CYS A 218 -22.63 -1.57 -29.00
C CYS A 218 -21.58 -2.48 -28.34
N GLY A 219 -21.44 -2.35 -27.02
CA GLY A 219 -20.59 -3.21 -26.20
C GLY A 219 -19.08 -3.01 -26.33
N PHE A 220 -18.61 -2.17 -27.27
CA PHE A 220 -17.18 -1.91 -27.49
C PHE A 220 -16.53 -1.28 -26.25
N HIS A 221 -17.03 -0.13 -25.80
CA HIS A 221 -16.51 0.61 -24.65
C HIS A 221 -16.58 -0.22 -23.36
N ASN A 222 -17.69 -0.93 -23.13
CA ASN A 222 -17.84 -1.80 -21.97
C ASN A 222 -16.83 -2.96 -21.97
N SER A 223 -16.54 -3.53 -23.14
CA SER A 223 -15.54 -4.60 -23.25
C SER A 223 -14.13 -4.09 -23.02
N LEU A 224 -13.81 -2.90 -23.54
CA LEU A 224 -12.54 -2.22 -23.28
C LEU A 224 -12.38 -1.84 -21.81
N ALA A 225 -13.42 -1.30 -21.17
CA ALA A 225 -13.43 -0.95 -19.75
C ALA A 225 -13.19 -2.18 -18.87
N ARG A 226 -13.79 -3.34 -19.19
CA ARG A 226 -13.52 -4.60 -18.48
C ARG A 226 -12.08 -5.07 -18.65
N ALA A 227 -11.47 -4.89 -19.82
CA ALA A 227 -10.06 -5.17 -20.02
C ALA A 227 -9.18 -4.23 -19.15
N ALA A 228 -9.50 -2.93 -19.11
CA ALA A 228 -8.80 -1.97 -18.26
C ALA A 228 -8.95 -2.29 -16.76
N MET A 229 -10.14 -2.66 -16.29
CA MET A 229 -10.36 -3.09 -14.89
C MET A 229 -9.56 -4.35 -14.54
N MET A 230 -9.40 -5.28 -15.49
CA MET A 230 -8.56 -6.46 -15.29
C MET A 230 -7.07 -6.08 -15.13
N HIS A 231 -6.60 -5.09 -15.89
CA HIS A 231 -5.26 -4.52 -15.70
C HIS A 231 -5.11 -3.85 -14.33
N LEU A 232 -6.07 -3.02 -13.93
CA LEU A 232 -6.04 -2.34 -12.62
C LEU A 232 -6.05 -3.35 -11.45
N ASN A 233 -6.95 -4.33 -11.50
CA ASN A 233 -7.05 -5.36 -10.47
C ASN A 233 -5.76 -6.19 -10.35
N THR A 234 -5.06 -6.38 -11.47
CA THR A 234 -3.73 -7.00 -11.48
C THR A 234 -2.73 -6.18 -10.69
N GLU A 235 -2.60 -4.89 -11.00
CA GLU A 235 -1.63 -3.99 -10.36
C GLU A 235 -1.91 -3.89 -8.86
N GLU A 236 -3.18 -3.77 -8.48
CA GLU A 236 -3.59 -3.74 -7.07
C GLU A 236 -3.26 -5.05 -6.34
N THR A 237 -3.47 -6.20 -6.99
CA THR A 237 -3.08 -7.51 -6.42
C THR A 237 -1.57 -7.63 -6.25
N LEU A 238 -0.77 -7.13 -7.19
CA LEU A 238 0.69 -7.12 -7.11
C LEU A 238 1.17 -6.23 -5.97
N LYS A 239 0.60 -5.02 -5.84
CA LYS A 239 0.87 -4.09 -4.74
C LYS A 239 0.58 -4.73 -3.38
N GLN A 240 -0.60 -5.33 -3.20
CA GLN A 240 -0.98 -6.00 -1.94
C GLN A 240 -0.02 -7.14 -1.57
N ARG A 241 0.44 -7.91 -2.56
CA ARG A 241 1.47 -8.95 -2.34
C ARG A 241 2.80 -8.34 -1.92
N GLN A 242 3.21 -7.24 -2.56
CA GLN A 242 4.43 -6.53 -2.22
C GLN A 242 4.39 -5.98 -0.79
N GLU A 243 3.28 -5.37 -0.37
CA GLU A 243 3.06 -4.96 1.01
C GLU A 243 3.15 -6.13 1.99
N GLY A 244 2.60 -7.29 1.61
CA GLY A 244 2.74 -8.53 2.38
C GLY A 244 4.20 -8.95 2.55
N PHE A 245 5.01 -8.88 1.49
CA PHE A 245 6.45 -9.15 1.57
C PHE A 245 7.18 -8.15 2.44
N VAL A 246 6.86 -6.85 2.32
CA VAL A 246 7.45 -5.80 3.18
C VAL A 246 7.14 -6.09 4.64
N ARG A 247 5.88 -6.40 4.98
CA ARG A 247 5.48 -6.77 6.35
C ARG A 247 6.23 -8.00 6.87
N TYR A 248 6.35 -9.05 6.05
CA TYR A 248 7.07 -10.27 6.43
C TYR A 248 8.57 -10.03 6.61
N PHE A 249 9.18 -9.21 5.74
CA PHE A 249 10.57 -8.80 5.81
C PHE A 249 10.84 -8.00 7.09
N MET A 250 10.00 -7.00 7.39
CA MET A 250 10.08 -6.22 8.62
C MET A 250 9.97 -7.10 9.87
N ASN A 251 9.02 -8.05 9.89
CA ASN A 251 8.87 -8.97 11.01
C ASN A 251 10.13 -9.82 11.23
N THR A 252 10.75 -10.31 10.16
CA THR A 252 11.98 -11.12 10.26
C THR A 252 13.18 -10.27 10.68
N MET A 253 13.28 -9.03 10.18
CA MET A 253 14.28 -8.06 10.60
C MET A 253 14.19 -7.76 12.10
N ASN A 254 12.98 -7.59 12.62
CA ASN A 254 12.72 -7.34 14.05
C ASN A 254 13.06 -8.54 14.96
N GLN A 255 13.29 -9.72 14.38
CA GLN A 255 13.69 -10.93 15.11
C GLN A 255 15.21 -11.15 15.10
N LEU A 256 15.99 -10.22 14.55
CA LEU A 256 17.46 -10.27 14.64
C LEU A 256 17.90 -10.11 16.10
N ASP A 257 18.53 -11.15 16.65
CA ASP A 257 18.94 -11.20 18.07
C ASP A 257 20.35 -11.77 18.21
N ALA A 258 21.33 -10.87 18.36
CA ALA A 258 22.72 -11.24 18.58
C ALA A 258 22.96 -12.01 19.90
N LYS A 259 22.14 -11.80 20.93
CA LYS A 259 22.29 -12.51 22.22
C LYS A 259 21.80 -13.95 22.08
N GLN A 260 20.66 -14.15 21.43
CA GLN A 260 20.14 -15.48 21.15
C GLN A 260 21.09 -16.26 20.23
N ASP A 261 21.59 -15.62 19.17
CA ASP A 261 22.55 -16.23 18.25
C ASP A 261 23.85 -16.63 18.95
N LYS A 262 24.36 -15.78 19.87
CA LYS A 262 25.52 -16.11 20.70
C LYS A 262 25.26 -17.30 21.62
N LEU A 263 24.11 -17.35 22.27
CA LEU A 263 23.73 -18.47 23.15
C LEU A 263 23.67 -19.78 22.37
N HIS A 264 23.04 -19.75 21.19
CA HIS A 264 22.98 -20.90 20.31
C HIS A 264 24.38 -21.34 19.85
N PHE A 265 25.25 -20.41 19.48
CA PHE A 265 26.64 -20.72 19.12
C PHE A 265 27.39 -21.43 20.24
N LEU A 266 27.33 -20.90 21.48
CA LEU A 266 27.98 -21.52 22.64
C LEU A 266 27.43 -22.93 22.95
N GLN A 267 26.12 -23.12 22.79
CA GLN A 267 25.47 -24.43 22.98
C GLN A 267 25.86 -25.44 21.89
N SER A 268 25.87 -25.01 20.63
CA SER A 268 26.24 -25.86 19.48
C SER A 268 27.70 -26.31 19.54
N SER A 269 28.57 -25.47 20.11
CA SER A 269 30.01 -25.71 20.23
C SER A 269 30.42 -26.02 21.67
N LYS A 270 29.53 -26.70 22.43
CA LYS A 270 29.73 -27.00 23.85
C LYS A 270 31.06 -27.69 24.13
N SER A 271 31.53 -28.58 23.25
CA SER A 271 32.83 -29.27 23.43
C SER A 271 34.02 -28.31 23.51
N VAL A 272 33.99 -27.18 22.81
CA VAL A 272 35.05 -26.15 22.80
C VAL A 272 34.93 -25.20 23.99
N PHE A 273 33.69 -24.90 24.40
CA PHE A 273 33.40 -23.92 25.45
C PHE A 273 33.12 -24.54 26.83
N THR A 274 33.30 -25.85 27.01
CA THR A 274 33.14 -26.50 28.32
C THR A 274 34.30 -26.11 29.23
N GLU A 275 33.96 -25.72 30.46
CA GLU A 275 34.94 -25.38 31.48
C GLU A 275 35.86 -26.60 31.79
N PRO A 276 37.19 -26.45 31.69
CA PRO A 276 38.12 -27.50 32.09
C PRO A 276 38.01 -27.84 33.57
N LYS A 277 38.46 -29.04 33.97
CA LYS A 277 38.52 -29.40 35.39
C LYS A 277 39.45 -28.43 36.13
N ALA A 278 39.01 -27.97 37.30
CA ALA A 278 39.83 -27.13 38.15
C ALA A 278 41.10 -27.86 38.58
N PHE A 279 42.22 -27.14 38.62
CA PHE A 279 43.47 -27.66 39.18
C PHE A 279 43.28 -28.04 40.65
N GLN A 280 43.84 -29.19 41.03
CA GLN A 280 43.81 -29.68 42.40
C GLN A 280 45.21 -29.61 43.01
N PHE A 281 45.28 -29.50 44.33
CA PHE A 281 46.55 -29.57 45.06
C PHE A 281 47.12 -30.99 44.98
N GLU A 282 48.36 -31.11 44.51
CA GLU A 282 49.09 -32.38 44.46
C GLU A 282 50.07 -32.46 45.63
N ALA A 283 49.74 -33.28 46.63
CA ALA A 283 50.56 -33.42 47.84
C ALA A 283 51.91 -34.09 47.53
N HIS A 284 53.02 -33.44 47.91
CA HIS A 284 54.34 -34.05 47.81
C HIS A 284 54.57 -35.01 48.99
N LYS A 285 54.85 -36.28 48.71
CA LYS A 285 55.16 -37.31 49.74
C LYS A 285 54.10 -37.42 50.86
N SER A 286 52.82 -37.27 50.52
CA SER A 286 51.70 -37.39 51.47
C SER A 286 51.62 -36.27 52.51
N ASP A 287 51.98 -35.04 52.12
CA ASP A 287 51.71 -33.83 52.91
C ASP A 287 50.21 -33.77 53.30
N PRO A 288 49.87 -33.81 54.60
CA PRO A 288 48.48 -33.80 55.05
C PRO A 288 47.82 -32.41 54.93
N VAL A 289 48.60 -31.36 54.66
CA VAL A 289 48.12 -29.97 54.64
C VAL A 289 47.76 -29.55 53.21
N SER A 290 46.47 -29.37 52.95
CA SER A 290 45.94 -28.93 51.65
C SER A 290 45.40 -27.48 51.65
N HIS A 291 45.71 -26.70 52.68
CA HIS A 291 45.21 -25.34 52.87
C HIS A 291 46.31 -24.40 53.35
N VAL A 292 46.06 -23.10 53.27
CA VAL A 292 47.01 -22.08 53.76
C VAL A 292 46.99 -22.10 55.29
N CYS A 293 48.12 -22.44 55.92
CA CYS A 293 48.29 -22.44 57.37
C CYS A 293 48.95 -21.14 57.85
N ALA A 294 48.46 -20.59 58.97
CA ALA A 294 48.99 -19.39 59.60
C ALA A 294 49.35 -19.60 61.09
N SER A 295 49.53 -20.86 61.50
CA SER A 295 49.67 -21.27 62.91
C SER A 295 51.04 -20.98 63.53
N GLN A 296 52.07 -20.79 62.71
CA GLN A 296 53.42 -20.44 63.16
C GLN A 296 53.56 -18.91 63.25
N PRO A 297 54.10 -18.34 64.34
CA PRO A 297 54.14 -16.88 64.56
C PRO A 297 54.87 -16.10 63.44
N ASP A 298 55.99 -16.62 62.94
CA ASP A 298 56.75 -15.96 61.87
C ASP A 298 55.98 -15.97 60.53
N VAL A 299 55.31 -17.10 60.23
CA VAL A 299 54.48 -17.28 59.03
C VAL A 299 53.23 -16.41 59.11
N LEU A 300 52.62 -16.30 60.30
CA LEU A 300 51.48 -15.42 60.55
C LEU A 300 51.83 -13.96 60.23
N LYS A 301 52.97 -13.47 60.75
CA LYS A 301 53.44 -12.11 60.49
C LYS A 301 53.73 -11.87 59.01
N GLU A 302 54.39 -12.80 58.32
CA GLU A 302 54.63 -12.71 56.87
C GLU A 302 53.30 -12.64 56.09
N LEU A 303 52.34 -13.50 56.43
CA LEU A 303 51.02 -13.54 55.77
C LEU A 303 50.22 -12.26 55.99
N GLU A 304 50.33 -11.64 57.17
CA GLU A 304 49.70 -10.34 57.47
C GLU A 304 50.29 -9.20 56.64
N GLU A 305 51.62 -9.11 56.58
CA GLU A 305 52.34 -8.13 55.74
C GLU A 305 51.98 -8.33 54.26
N ARG A 306 51.97 -9.58 53.80
CA ARG A 306 51.61 -9.96 52.43
C ARG A 306 50.16 -9.64 52.11
N TYR A 307 49.23 -9.89 53.03
CA TYR A 307 47.83 -9.54 52.88
C TYR A 307 47.62 -8.02 52.79
N SER A 308 48.31 -7.25 53.65
CA SER A 308 48.28 -5.78 53.60
C SER A 308 48.78 -5.23 52.26
N ASN A 309 49.91 -5.75 51.76
CA ASN A 309 50.46 -5.38 50.45
C ASN A 309 49.48 -5.74 49.31
N LEU A 310 48.93 -6.96 49.31
CA LEU A 310 47.92 -7.37 48.32
C LEU A 310 46.68 -6.47 48.35
N ARG A 311 46.22 -6.05 49.53
CA ARG A 311 45.06 -5.16 49.68
C ARG A 311 45.32 -3.78 49.06
N ASN A 312 46.50 -3.20 49.30
CA ASN A 312 46.89 -1.93 48.69
C ASN A 312 46.97 -2.06 47.16
N ARG A 313 47.62 -3.11 46.66
CA ARG A 313 47.69 -3.38 45.20
C ARG A 313 46.32 -3.60 44.56
N ILE A 314 45.39 -4.28 45.24
CA ILE A 314 44.01 -4.46 44.78
C ILE A 314 43.32 -3.10 44.66
N LYS A 315 43.48 -2.23 45.68
CA LYS A 315 42.92 -0.88 45.66
C LYS A 315 43.41 -0.10 44.44
N ASP A 316 44.73 -0.02 44.24
CA ASP A 316 45.32 0.74 43.14
C ASP A 316 44.93 0.17 41.77
N THR A 317 45.04 -1.15 41.61
CA THR A 317 44.65 -1.85 40.36
C THR A 317 43.16 -1.70 40.06
N SER A 318 42.31 -1.64 41.09
CA SER A 318 40.86 -1.46 40.91
C SER A 318 40.51 -0.06 40.41
N VAL A 319 41.18 0.98 40.92
CA VAL A 319 40.98 2.37 40.46
C VAL A 319 41.34 2.49 38.98
N GLU A 320 42.49 1.96 38.57
CA GLU A 320 42.88 1.95 37.16
C GLU A 320 41.90 1.16 36.28
N ALA A 321 41.38 0.02 36.76
CA ALA A 321 40.39 -0.76 36.03
C ALA A 321 39.02 -0.06 35.91
N ASP A 322 38.69 0.83 36.86
CA ASP A 322 37.49 1.67 36.83
C ASP A 322 37.64 2.82 35.83
N GLU A 323 38.82 3.44 35.76
CA GLU A 323 39.14 4.47 34.78
C GLU A 323 39.15 3.93 33.34
N LEU A 324 39.72 2.74 33.13
CA LEU A 324 39.66 2.05 31.84
C LEU A 324 38.23 1.75 31.42
N TRP A 325 37.36 1.35 32.36
CA TRP A 325 35.96 1.08 32.07
C TRP A 325 35.19 2.33 31.66
N LYS A 326 35.39 3.46 32.35
CA LYS A 326 34.77 4.74 31.96
C LYS A 326 35.22 5.17 30.56
N THR A 327 36.49 4.97 30.25
CA THR A 327 37.05 5.24 28.92
C THR A 327 36.39 4.35 27.85
N LEU A 328 36.15 3.08 28.18
CA LEU A 328 35.46 2.14 27.29
C LEU A 328 34.00 2.51 27.06
N GLU A 329 33.27 2.91 28.10
CA GLU A 329 31.87 3.35 27.97
C GLU A 329 31.78 4.59 27.06
N ALA A 330 32.67 5.56 27.22
CA ALA A 330 32.72 6.75 26.36
C ALA A 330 33.09 6.41 24.90
N ALA A 331 34.09 5.55 24.70
CA ALA A 331 34.51 5.11 23.37
C ALA A 331 33.41 4.29 22.67
N GLU A 332 32.71 3.42 23.40
CA GLU A 332 31.57 2.66 22.87
C GLU A 332 30.43 3.59 22.45
N GLN A 333 30.03 4.53 23.32
CA GLN A 333 28.98 5.49 23.00
C GLN A 333 29.32 6.30 21.74
N SER A 334 30.56 6.78 21.64
CA SER A 334 31.03 7.50 20.46
C SER A 334 31.01 6.62 19.21
N TRP A 335 31.44 5.36 19.30
CA TRP A 335 31.45 4.44 18.17
C TRP A 335 30.03 4.06 17.71
N LEU A 336 29.11 3.84 18.66
CA LEU A 336 27.71 3.49 18.38
C LEU A 336 26.94 4.61 17.68
N ILE A 337 27.29 5.89 17.88
CA ILE A 337 26.68 7.01 17.15
C ILE A 337 26.89 6.84 15.64
N HIS A 338 28.09 6.42 15.22
CA HIS A 338 28.41 6.23 13.81
C HIS A 338 27.84 4.94 13.22
N ILE A 339 27.75 3.87 14.02
CA ILE A 339 27.15 2.60 13.58
C ILE A 339 25.64 2.73 13.38
N ASN A 340 24.96 3.51 14.22
CA ASN A 340 23.49 3.62 14.21
C ASN A 340 22.97 4.86 13.46
N VAL A 341 23.74 5.39 12.50
CA VAL A 341 23.25 6.46 11.62
C VAL A 341 22.09 5.91 10.79
N PRO A 342 20.93 6.61 10.72
CA PRO A 342 19.77 6.15 9.94
C PRO A 342 19.94 6.44 8.44
N ASP A 343 20.95 5.84 7.81
CA ASP A 343 21.33 6.04 6.40
C ASP A 343 20.52 5.17 5.42
N PHE A 344 19.43 4.56 5.88
CA PHE A 344 18.57 3.67 5.11
C PHE A 344 17.39 4.38 4.42
N TYR A 345 17.16 5.68 4.66
CA TYR A 345 16.11 6.45 3.98
C TYR A 345 16.54 6.84 2.57
N VAL A 346 15.93 6.21 1.56
CA VAL A 346 16.29 6.41 0.14
C VAL A 346 15.22 7.16 -0.67
N HIS A 347 14.26 7.81 -0.02
CA HIS A 347 13.16 8.54 -0.68
C HIS A 347 13.66 9.53 -1.76
N ASP A 348 14.77 10.22 -1.48
CA ASP A 348 15.38 11.19 -2.40
C ASP A 348 15.87 10.55 -3.71
N MET A 349 16.24 9.26 -3.69
CA MET A 349 16.65 8.50 -4.88
C MET A 349 15.48 8.32 -5.86
N PHE A 350 14.28 8.09 -5.34
CA PHE A 350 13.05 7.95 -6.13
C PHE A 350 12.47 9.32 -6.52
N SER A 351 12.76 10.37 -5.73
CA SER A 351 12.38 11.74 -6.02
C SER A 351 13.17 12.36 -7.18
N ARG A 352 14.40 11.91 -7.47
CA ARG A 352 15.14 12.32 -8.68
C ARG A 352 14.50 11.81 -9.97
N SER A 353 14.01 10.57 -9.97
CA SER A 353 13.19 10.03 -11.06
C SER A 353 11.86 10.78 -11.19
N ALA A 354 11.25 11.21 -10.07
CA ALA A 354 10.09 12.09 -10.10
C ALA A 354 10.41 13.46 -10.71
N LYS A 355 11.58 14.06 -10.47
CA LYS A 355 11.99 15.33 -11.10
C LYS A 355 12.21 15.21 -12.61
N GLU A 356 12.76 14.09 -13.08
CA GLU A 356 12.87 13.79 -14.52
C GLU A 356 11.49 13.52 -15.15
N ALA A 357 10.57 12.88 -14.42
CA ALA A 357 9.19 12.66 -14.85
C ALA A 357 8.33 13.95 -14.83
N VAL A 358 8.59 14.87 -13.89
CA VAL A 358 8.01 16.23 -13.84
C VAL A 358 8.51 17.06 -15.02
N ALA A 359 9.80 16.96 -15.38
CA ALA A 359 10.35 17.59 -16.59
C ALA A 359 9.75 17.03 -17.89
N ALA A 360 9.31 15.77 -17.88
CA ALA A 360 8.53 15.14 -18.95
C ALA A 360 7.00 15.39 -18.85
N GLY A 361 6.53 16.20 -17.90
CA GLY A 361 5.15 16.67 -17.78
C GLY A 361 4.16 15.70 -17.12
N ALA A 362 4.63 14.69 -16.37
CA ALA A 362 3.78 13.56 -15.95
C ALA A 362 3.20 13.63 -14.52
N LEU A 363 3.72 14.44 -13.59
CA LEU A 363 3.22 14.55 -12.19
C LEU A 363 3.73 15.83 -11.48
N ASP A 364 3.00 16.31 -10.47
CA ASP A 364 3.39 17.40 -9.56
C ASP A 364 3.63 16.84 -8.15
N CYS A 365 4.81 17.09 -7.56
CA CYS A 365 5.08 16.76 -6.16
C CYS A 365 6.09 17.73 -5.53
N GLY A 366 5.68 18.31 -4.40
CA GLY A 366 6.41 19.30 -3.61
C GLY A 366 7.73 18.81 -3.00
N GLN A 367 8.54 19.78 -2.62
CA GLN A 367 9.93 19.62 -2.16
C GLN A 367 10.01 19.05 -0.73
N SER A 368 10.79 17.99 -0.53
CA SER A 368 11.24 17.55 0.81
C SER A 368 12.77 17.45 0.87
N GLY A 369 13.31 17.76 2.07
CA GLY A 369 14.69 18.16 2.33
C GLY A 369 15.78 17.13 2.06
N GLN A 370 16.94 17.64 1.63
CA GLN A 370 18.15 16.89 1.30
C GLN A 370 18.79 16.26 2.55
N GLN A 371 19.00 14.95 2.54
CA GLN A 371 20.03 14.32 3.38
C GLN A 371 21.37 14.31 2.63
N GLN A 372 22.43 14.83 3.28
CA GLN A 372 23.79 14.81 2.72
C GLN A 372 24.44 13.42 2.94
N PRO A 373 25.17 12.89 1.94
CA PRO A 373 25.88 11.62 2.08
C PRO A 373 27.01 11.73 3.12
N VAL A 374 27.15 10.68 3.95
CA VAL A 374 28.24 10.54 4.92
C VAL A 374 29.59 10.53 4.20
N GLN A 375 30.49 11.45 4.55
CA GLN A 375 31.78 11.60 3.88
C GLN A 375 32.72 10.44 4.23
N GLU A 376 33.61 10.06 3.32
CA GLU A 376 34.58 8.96 3.52
C GLU A 376 35.49 9.19 4.74
N ASN A 377 35.76 10.47 5.05
CA ASN A 377 36.48 10.89 6.26
C ASN A 377 35.74 10.51 7.56
N ASP A 378 34.40 10.51 7.56
CA ASP A 378 33.61 10.16 8.74
C ASP A 378 33.63 8.65 9.00
N LYS A 379 33.66 7.84 7.95
CA LYS A 379 33.81 6.37 8.05
C LYS A 379 35.17 5.99 8.62
N LYS A 380 36.24 6.66 8.17
CA LYS A 380 37.58 6.46 8.69
C LYS A 380 37.68 6.82 10.18
N ARG A 381 37.16 7.99 10.58
CA ARG A 381 37.09 8.41 12.00
C ARG A 381 36.29 7.44 12.87
N ALA A 382 35.17 6.92 12.36
CA ALA A 382 34.38 5.92 13.06
C ALA A 382 35.15 4.62 13.30
N TRP A 383 35.96 4.17 12.33
CA TRP A 383 36.81 2.99 12.49
C TRP A 383 37.97 3.24 13.48
N GLU A 384 38.64 4.39 13.40
CA GLU A 384 39.70 4.79 14.34
C GLU A 384 39.19 4.77 15.80
N ASN A 385 37.95 5.23 16.04
CA ASN A 385 37.29 5.12 17.34
C ASN A 385 37.05 3.65 17.77
N GLY A 386 36.68 2.78 16.84
CA GLY A 386 36.53 1.34 17.09
C GLY A 386 37.86 0.67 17.45
N GLU A 387 38.95 1.00 16.76
CA GLU A 387 40.30 0.52 17.09
C GLU A 387 40.75 0.98 18.49
N PHE A 388 40.47 2.23 18.84
CA PHE A 388 40.72 2.74 20.19
C PHE A 388 39.94 1.96 21.25
N TYR A 389 38.64 1.71 21.03
CA TYR A 389 37.81 0.89 21.92
C TYR A 389 38.40 -0.52 22.09
N LEU A 390 38.75 -1.20 20.99
CA LEU A 390 39.31 -2.57 21.04
C LEU A 390 40.64 -2.63 21.79
N SER A 391 41.53 -1.65 21.56
CA SER A 391 42.80 -1.52 22.26
C SER A 391 42.59 -1.36 23.78
N LYS A 392 41.69 -0.47 24.18
CA LYS A 392 41.35 -0.27 25.59
C LYS A 392 40.64 -1.47 26.21
N PHE A 393 39.88 -2.22 25.42
CA PHE A 393 39.15 -3.39 25.90
C PHE A 393 40.12 -4.54 26.22
N ASP A 394 41.14 -4.75 25.39
CA ASP A 394 42.23 -5.69 25.64
C ASP A 394 43.04 -5.31 26.90
N GLU A 395 43.37 -4.02 27.06
CA GLU A 395 44.03 -3.50 28.27
C GLU A 395 43.20 -3.78 29.53
N TYR A 396 41.89 -3.50 29.48
CA TYR A 396 40.94 -3.78 30.55
C TYR A 396 40.85 -5.28 30.86
N LEU A 397 40.78 -6.16 29.86
CA LEU A 397 40.73 -7.61 30.05
C LEU A 397 41.97 -8.12 30.80
N ARG A 398 43.17 -7.67 30.41
CA ARG A 398 44.41 -8.03 31.10
C ARG A 398 44.43 -7.53 32.54
N LYS A 399 44.03 -6.27 32.77
CA LYS A 399 43.98 -5.66 34.11
C LYS A 399 42.98 -6.37 35.02
N ASN A 400 41.77 -6.65 34.53
CA ASN A 400 40.74 -7.38 35.28
C ASN A 400 41.16 -8.85 35.55
N GLY A 401 41.90 -9.47 34.63
CA GLY A 401 42.54 -10.77 34.85
C GLY A 401 43.57 -10.73 35.98
N HIS A 402 44.44 -9.70 36.02
CA HIS A 402 45.38 -9.49 37.12
C HIS A 402 44.67 -9.26 38.46
N LEU A 403 43.66 -8.38 38.48
CA LEU A 403 42.84 -8.09 39.65
C LEU A 403 42.18 -9.35 40.22
N THR A 404 41.65 -10.22 39.35
CA THR A 404 41.05 -11.50 39.75
C THR A 404 42.07 -12.41 40.46
N ARG A 405 43.31 -12.48 39.96
CA ARG A 405 44.40 -13.26 40.62
C ARG A 405 44.80 -12.66 41.97
N LEU A 406 44.85 -11.33 42.10
CA LEU A 406 45.15 -10.67 43.36
C LEU A 406 44.06 -10.94 44.41
N HIS A 407 42.79 -10.80 44.04
CA HIS A 407 41.66 -11.13 44.93
C HIS A 407 41.66 -12.60 45.36
N ALA A 408 41.95 -13.53 44.45
CA ALA A 408 42.02 -14.95 44.80
C ALA A 408 43.10 -15.24 45.86
N LYS A 409 44.30 -14.65 45.69
CA LYS A 409 45.41 -14.76 46.66
C LYS A 409 45.07 -14.11 48.00
N ALA A 410 44.57 -12.87 47.98
CA ALA A 410 44.17 -12.14 49.18
C ALA A 410 43.05 -12.89 49.92
N GLY A 411 42.05 -13.40 49.21
CA GLY A 411 40.96 -14.18 49.78
C GLY A 411 41.41 -15.49 50.43
N ALA A 412 42.40 -16.18 49.85
CA ALA A 412 42.99 -17.37 50.46
C ALA A 412 43.71 -17.06 51.78
N ILE A 413 44.54 -16.01 51.81
CA ILE A 413 45.25 -15.59 53.02
C ILE A 413 44.26 -15.07 54.08
N SER A 414 43.28 -14.28 53.68
CA SER A 414 42.20 -13.78 54.54
C SER A 414 41.52 -14.91 55.30
N ARG A 415 41.16 -16.02 54.62
CA ARG A 415 40.54 -17.19 55.26
C ARG A 415 41.45 -17.85 56.30
N ALA A 416 42.74 -17.99 56.01
CA ALA A 416 43.71 -18.54 56.96
C ALA A 416 43.87 -17.66 58.22
N LEU A 417 43.98 -16.33 58.03
CA LEU A 417 44.07 -15.37 59.14
C LEU A 417 42.78 -15.33 60.00
N SER A 418 41.62 -15.61 59.38
CA SER A 418 40.32 -15.66 60.08
C SER A 418 40.21 -16.85 61.03
N GLN A 419 40.71 -18.02 60.60
CA GLN A 419 40.65 -19.26 61.36
C GLN A 419 41.52 -19.21 62.63
N GLU A 420 42.66 -18.52 62.58
CA GLU A 420 43.57 -18.35 63.73
C GLU A 420 43.06 -17.30 64.74
N ARG A 421 42.41 -16.22 64.28
CA ARG A 421 42.04 -15.07 65.13
C ARG A 421 40.62 -15.13 65.72
N GLY A 422 39.76 -16.06 65.26
CA GLY A 422 38.35 -16.13 65.68
C GLY A 422 37.49 -14.92 65.26
N SER A 423 38.05 -13.94 64.54
CA SER A 423 37.38 -12.74 64.05
C SER A 423 37.50 -12.66 62.52
N ALA A 424 36.40 -12.36 61.84
CA ALA A 424 36.39 -12.22 60.39
C ALA A 424 37.17 -10.96 59.95
N PRO A 425 38.14 -11.08 59.02
CA PRO A 425 38.84 -9.95 58.43
C PRO A 425 37.88 -9.12 57.58
N PRO A 426 38.22 -7.83 57.32
CA PRO A 426 37.35 -6.91 56.59
C PRO A 426 36.94 -7.49 55.23
N PRO A 427 35.66 -7.36 54.84
CA PRO A 427 35.20 -7.88 53.55
C PRO A 427 35.98 -7.21 52.42
N LEU A 428 36.45 -8.03 51.48
CA LEU A 428 37.05 -7.55 50.25
C LEU A 428 35.98 -6.76 49.46
N PRO A 429 36.35 -5.65 48.79
CA PRO A 429 35.41 -4.94 47.93
C PRO A 429 34.87 -5.89 46.86
N THR A 430 33.55 -6.06 46.84
CA THR A 430 32.86 -6.90 45.86
C THR A 430 32.90 -6.20 44.50
N LYS A 431 33.25 -6.93 43.44
CA LYS A 431 33.19 -6.40 42.07
C LYS A 431 31.78 -5.84 41.79
N PRO A 432 31.64 -4.60 41.31
CA PRO A 432 30.36 -4.18 40.75
C PRO A 432 30.01 -5.11 39.59
N ARG A 433 28.80 -5.68 39.59
CA ARG A 433 28.23 -6.38 38.43
C ARG A 433 28.05 -5.33 37.33
N ARG A 434 29.07 -5.18 36.48
CA ARG A 434 29.00 -4.29 35.32
C ARG A 434 28.08 -4.89 34.28
N LYS A 435 27.09 -4.11 33.85
CA LYS A 435 26.13 -4.52 32.81
C LYS A 435 26.93 -4.75 31.52
N SER A 436 26.53 -5.77 30.75
CA SER A 436 27.07 -6.02 29.42
C SER A 436 26.95 -4.75 28.57
N ILE A 437 28.12 -4.23 28.17
CA ILE A 437 28.35 -3.05 27.32
C ILE A 437 27.63 -3.22 25.96
N ILE A 438 27.62 -4.44 25.41
CA ILE A 438 26.87 -4.78 24.19
C ILE A 438 25.34 -4.82 24.46
N ARG A 439 24.73 -3.64 24.57
CA ARG A 439 23.34 -3.43 24.14
C ARG A 439 23.44 -3.03 22.68
N VAL A 440 23.21 -4.00 21.79
CA VAL A 440 22.71 -3.64 20.45
C VAL A 440 21.47 -2.81 20.73
N ASN A 441 21.51 -1.51 20.39
CA ASN A 441 20.34 -0.66 20.43
C ASN A 441 19.34 -1.27 19.45
N ALA A 442 18.44 -2.12 19.96
CA ALA A 442 17.24 -2.58 19.26
C ALA A 442 16.30 -1.41 18.89
N GLN A 443 16.69 -0.17 19.24
CA GLN A 443 15.95 1.06 19.01
C GLN A 443 16.20 1.69 17.63
N LEU A 444 17.21 1.28 16.86
CA LEU A 444 17.60 2.02 15.63
C LEU A 444 17.40 1.25 14.31
N ILE A 445 17.10 -0.04 14.35
CA ILE A 445 16.71 -0.83 13.18
C ILE A 445 15.20 -1.07 13.22
N GLY A 446 14.45 -0.07 12.76
CA GLY A 446 13.04 -0.14 12.36
C GLY A 446 12.10 -1.12 13.06
N GLY A 447 11.55 -0.74 14.21
CA GLY A 447 10.20 -1.22 14.60
C GLY A 447 10.12 -2.28 15.70
N GLY A 448 11.10 -2.41 16.58
CA GLY A 448 10.85 -2.97 17.90
C GLY A 448 9.91 -2.04 18.66
N ARG A 449 8.63 -2.40 18.81
CA ARG A 449 7.66 -1.60 19.57
C ARG A 449 8.23 -1.31 20.97
N PRO A 450 8.16 -0.06 21.47
CA PRO A 450 8.52 0.22 22.85
C PRO A 450 7.67 -0.69 23.75
N ARG A 451 8.31 -1.33 24.74
CA ARG A 451 7.61 -2.22 25.69
C ARG A 451 6.41 -1.46 26.26
N LEU A 452 5.23 -2.04 26.12
CA LEU A 452 4.01 -1.37 26.59
C LEU A 452 3.94 -1.41 28.12
N PHE A 453 4.27 -2.55 28.72
CA PHE A 453 4.30 -2.74 30.17
C PHE A 453 5.76 -2.75 30.64
N GLY A 454 6.11 -1.95 31.66
CA GLY A 454 7.50 -1.82 32.09
C GLY A 454 8.35 -0.84 31.29
N GLY A 455 7.78 -0.14 30.30
CA GLY A 455 8.46 0.86 29.48
C GLY A 455 8.15 2.29 29.90
N SER A 456 8.91 3.24 29.35
CA SER A 456 8.65 4.67 29.53
C SER A 456 7.51 5.13 28.61
N VAL A 457 6.61 5.96 29.15
CA VAL A 457 5.57 6.65 28.37
C VAL A 457 6.20 7.64 27.36
N GLU A 458 7.42 8.11 27.64
CA GLU A 458 8.15 9.01 26.76
C GLU A 458 8.68 8.31 25.50
N ASP A 459 8.93 7.00 25.57
CA ASP A 459 9.38 6.18 24.44
C ASP A 459 8.25 5.90 23.42
N GLN A 460 7.01 6.34 23.72
CA GLN A 460 5.82 6.10 22.91
C GLN A 460 5.47 7.37 22.11
N VAL A 461 5.81 7.37 20.81
CA VAL A 461 5.61 8.53 19.90
C VAL A 461 4.12 8.89 19.74
N GLU A 462 3.25 7.88 19.74
CA GLU A 462 1.79 8.00 19.65
C GLU A 462 1.10 7.45 20.90
N MET A 463 -0.19 7.78 21.08
CA MET A 463 -0.98 7.27 22.20
C MET A 463 -0.97 5.73 22.19
N PRO A 464 -0.63 5.07 23.31
CA PRO A 464 -0.56 3.62 23.36
C PRO A 464 -1.93 3.00 23.08
N VAL A 465 -1.96 2.04 22.15
CA VAL A 465 -3.19 1.33 21.75
C VAL A 465 -3.84 0.63 22.95
N VAL A 466 -3.04 0.16 23.91
CA VAL A 466 -3.56 -0.38 25.18
C VAL A 466 -4.40 0.65 25.96
N VAL A 467 -3.99 1.92 25.98
CA VAL A 467 -4.76 3.00 26.63
C VAL A 467 -6.00 3.31 25.81
N LEU A 468 -5.87 3.54 24.49
CA LEU A 468 -7.01 3.87 23.62
C LEU A 468 -8.09 2.78 23.64
N SER A 469 -7.67 1.54 23.47
CA SER A 469 -8.58 0.42 23.28
C SER A 469 -9.25 -0.01 24.58
N CYS A 470 -8.50 -0.06 25.69
CA CYS A 470 -9.10 -0.33 27.00
C CYS A 470 -10.06 0.79 27.41
N VAL A 471 -9.68 2.07 27.24
CA VAL A 471 -10.55 3.20 27.56
C VAL A 471 -11.80 3.20 26.67
N ARG A 472 -11.67 2.95 25.36
CA ARG A 472 -12.82 2.82 24.44
C ARG A 472 -13.79 1.75 24.93
N LEU A 473 -13.30 0.55 25.24
CA LEU A 473 -14.14 -0.57 25.67
C LEU A 473 -14.82 -0.28 27.02
N ILE A 474 -14.08 0.28 27.98
CA ILE A 474 -14.61 0.65 29.31
C ILE A 474 -15.66 1.77 29.19
N ASN A 475 -15.46 2.73 28.29
CA ASN A 475 -16.45 3.79 28.07
C ASN A 475 -17.71 3.25 27.39
N GLN A 476 -17.56 2.33 26.44
CA GLN A 476 -18.68 1.78 25.69
C GLN A 476 -19.52 0.79 26.50
N PHE A 477 -18.91 -0.04 27.34
CA PHE A 477 -19.59 -1.14 28.04
C PHE A 477 -19.39 -1.15 29.57
N GLY A 478 -18.43 -0.40 30.09
CA GLY A 478 -18.04 -0.43 31.51
C GLY A 478 -18.77 0.56 32.42
N LEU A 479 -19.42 1.60 31.87
CA LEU A 479 -20.10 2.63 32.67
C LEU A 479 -21.24 2.08 33.54
N PHE A 480 -21.96 1.07 33.04
CA PHE A 480 -23.04 0.39 33.77
C PHE A 480 -22.60 -0.97 34.35
N HIS A 481 -21.32 -1.35 34.18
CA HIS A 481 -20.80 -2.62 34.66
C HIS A 481 -20.40 -2.49 36.13
N GLN A 482 -21.08 -3.24 37.01
CA GLN A 482 -20.83 -3.20 38.44
C GLN A 482 -19.36 -3.53 38.73
N GLY A 483 -18.67 -2.61 39.40
CA GLY A 483 -17.32 -2.84 39.91
C GLY A 483 -16.23 -2.97 38.85
N VAL A 484 -16.33 -2.35 37.68
CA VAL A 484 -15.32 -2.41 36.59
C VAL A 484 -13.85 -2.24 37.06
N PHE A 485 -13.57 -1.34 38.00
CA PHE A 485 -12.23 -1.19 38.59
C PHE A 485 -12.06 -1.84 39.97
N ARG A 486 -13.09 -2.47 40.53
CA ARG A 486 -13.06 -3.12 41.86
C ARG A 486 -13.03 -4.65 41.79
N VAL A 487 -13.74 -5.24 40.84
CA VAL A 487 -13.78 -6.68 40.58
C VAL A 487 -12.71 -7.00 39.52
N PRO A 488 -11.68 -7.81 39.83
CA PRO A 488 -10.65 -8.14 38.84
C PRO A 488 -11.19 -9.12 37.79
N GLY A 489 -10.79 -8.94 36.54
CA GLY A 489 -10.90 -10.00 35.54
C GLY A 489 -10.02 -11.20 35.89
N SER A 490 -10.25 -12.34 35.23
CA SER A 490 -9.42 -13.53 35.44
C SER A 490 -7.94 -13.22 35.15
N GLN A 491 -7.04 -13.66 36.04
CA GLN A 491 -5.60 -13.41 35.88
C GLN A 491 -5.04 -14.01 34.58
N SER A 492 -5.59 -15.14 34.13
CA SER A 492 -5.22 -15.75 32.85
C SER A 492 -5.59 -14.85 31.67
N ASP A 493 -6.76 -14.21 31.71
CA ASP A 493 -7.24 -13.33 30.64
C ASP A 493 -6.47 -12.02 30.63
N VAL A 494 -6.21 -11.44 31.80
CA VAL A 494 -5.37 -10.23 31.91
C VAL A 494 -3.97 -10.49 31.35
N ASN A 495 -3.36 -11.63 31.65
CA ASN A 495 -2.03 -11.99 31.11
C ASN A 495 -2.08 -12.23 29.59
N ARG A 496 -3.08 -12.96 29.10
CA ARG A 496 -3.29 -13.21 27.66
C ARG A 496 -3.44 -11.91 26.87
N LEU A 497 -4.23 -10.97 27.39
CA LEU A 497 -4.47 -9.66 26.76
C LEU A 497 -3.23 -8.77 26.85
N LYS A 498 -2.51 -8.79 27.99
CA LYS A 498 -1.22 -8.09 28.15
C LYS A 498 -0.21 -8.54 27.10
N GLU A 499 -0.07 -9.85 26.89
CA GLU A 499 0.80 -10.39 25.85
C GLU A 499 0.34 -10.03 24.42
N ALA A 500 -0.97 -9.98 24.16
CA ALA A 500 -1.50 -9.55 22.86
C ALA A 500 -1.12 -8.09 22.56
N PHE A 501 -1.30 -7.19 23.54
CA PHE A 501 -0.85 -5.81 23.40
C PHE A 501 0.67 -5.71 23.20
N GLU A 502 1.48 -6.47 23.94
CA GLU A 502 2.96 -6.50 23.76
C GLU A 502 3.40 -7.03 22.39
N ARG A 503 2.67 -8.01 21.82
CA ARG A 503 2.86 -8.44 20.41
C ARG A 503 2.38 -7.41 19.40
N GLY A 504 1.70 -6.38 19.86
CA GLY A 504 1.22 -5.28 19.05
C GLY A 504 -0.16 -5.48 18.41
N GLU A 505 -0.88 -6.47 18.88
CA GLU A 505 -2.28 -6.73 18.53
C GLU A 505 -3.19 -5.80 19.34
N ASP A 506 -4.33 -5.39 18.77
CA ASP A 506 -5.42 -4.78 19.53
C ASP A 506 -6.51 -5.84 19.75
N PRO A 507 -6.52 -6.55 20.91
CA PRO A 507 -7.52 -7.58 21.18
C PRO A 507 -8.95 -7.06 21.24
N PHE A 508 -9.17 -5.73 21.32
CA PHE A 508 -10.50 -5.13 21.38
C PHE A 508 -10.87 -4.33 20.12
N ALA A 509 -10.09 -4.40 19.04
CA ALA A 509 -10.39 -3.69 17.78
C ALA A 509 -11.77 -4.05 17.18
N GLY A 510 -12.23 -5.28 17.41
CA GLY A 510 -13.53 -5.81 16.95
C GLY A 510 -14.49 -6.18 18.07
N ALA A 511 -14.29 -5.69 19.29
CA ALA A 511 -15.15 -6.02 20.42
C ALA A 511 -16.55 -5.39 20.23
N VAL A 512 -17.57 -6.24 20.14
CA VAL A 512 -18.98 -5.84 19.99
C VAL A 512 -19.80 -6.00 21.28
N ASP A 513 -19.23 -6.63 22.31
CA ASP A 513 -19.88 -6.84 23.60
C ASP A 513 -18.93 -6.59 24.78
N GLY A 514 -19.52 -6.51 25.98
CA GLY A 514 -18.83 -6.16 27.22
C GLY A 514 -18.20 -7.33 27.99
N ARG A 515 -17.99 -8.51 27.38
CA ARG A 515 -17.50 -9.70 28.13
C ARG A 515 -16.15 -9.48 28.78
N ASP A 516 -15.26 -8.76 28.10
CA ASP A 516 -13.88 -8.55 28.54
C ASP A 516 -13.70 -7.26 29.36
N VAL A 517 -14.77 -6.58 29.78
CA VAL A 517 -14.68 -5.27 30.48
C VAL A 517 -13.84 -5.32 31.76
N ASN A 518 -14.00 -6.34 32.59
CA ASN A 518 -13.20 -6.49 33.82
C ASN A 518 -11.74 -6.84 33.53
N ALA A 519 -11.48 -7.57 32.43
CA ALA A 519 -10.14 -7.90 31.99
C ALA A 519 -9.45 -6.68 31.37
N ALA A 520 -10.15 -5.88 30.56
CA ALA A 520 -9.66 -4.61 30.02
C ALA A 520 -9.33 -3.59 31.12
N ALA A 521 -10.18 -3.47 32.14
CA ALA A 521 -9.90 -2.66 33.32
C ALA A 521 -8.68 -3.18 34.10
N GLY A 522 -8.51 -4.51 34.18
CA GLY A 522 -7.31 -5.15 34.74
C GLY A 522 -6.04 -4.84 33.95
N VAL A 523 -6.12 -4.92 32.62
CA VAL A 523 -5.00 -4.63 31.70
C VAL A 523 -4.61 -3.15 31.78
N LEU A 524 -5.58 -2.23 31.80
CA LEU A 524 -5.31 -0.78 31.95
C LEU A 524 -4.64 -0.47 33.31
N LYS A 525 -5.09 -1.11 34.40
CA LYS A 525 -4.43 -0.99 35.71
C LYS A 525 -3.00 -1.52 35.66
N CYS A 526 -2.79 -2.69 35.05
CA CYS A 526 -1.45 -3.27 34.89
C CYS A 526 -0.55 -2.33 34.07
N TYR A 527 -1.05 -1.74 32.99
CA TYR A 527 -0.29 -0.78 32.20
C TYR A 527 0.15 0.41 33.06
N LEU A 528 -0.79 1.11 33.71
CA LEU A 528 -0.49 2.30 34.52
C LEU A 528 0.42 2.01 35.72
N ARG A 529 0.26 0.83 36.35
CA ARG A 529 1.06 0.40 37.51
C ARG A 529 2.47 -0.02 37.10
N ASP A 530 2.59 -0.70 35.98
CA ASP A 530 3.85 -1.32 35.55
C ASP A 530 4.72 -0.34 34.74
N LEU A 531 4.35 0.94 34.57
CA LEU A 531 5.19 1.94 33.89
C LEU A 531 6.54 2.12 34.60
N GLU A 532 7.60 2.42 33.84
CA GLU A 532 8.94 2.71 34.40
C GLU A 532 8.90 3.93 35.35
N GLU A 533 8.17 4.97 34.95
CA GLU A 533 7.80 6.10 35.80
C GLU A 533 6.26 6.22 35.82
N PRO A 534 5.61 6.32 36.99
CA PRO A 534 4.16 6.48 37.06
C PRO A 534 3.71 7.77 36.37
N VAL A 535 2.48 7.77 35.80
CA VAL A 535 1.88 8.94 35.12
C VAL A 535 1.89 10.20 36.00
N PHE A 536 1.80 10.00 37.32
CA PHE A 536 2.14 11.01 38.31
C PHE A 536 3.48 10.67 38.95
N PRO A 537 4.58 11.30 38.51
CA PRO A 537 5.88 11.17 39.14
C PRO A 537 5.81 11.40 40.65
N GLN A 538 6.53 10.60 41.45
CA GLN A 538 6.55 10.74 42.91
C GLN A 538 6.91 12.16 43.38
N ARG A 539 7.75 12.85 42.61
CA ARG A 539 8.12 14.26 42.86
C ARG A 539 6.95 15.23 42.87
N LEU A 540 5.83 14.91 42.22
CA LEU A 540 4.63 15.76 42.17
C LEU A 540 3.60 15.42 43.25
N PHE A 541 3.82 14.36 44.04
CA PHE A 541 2.82 13.86 44.98
C PHE A 541 2.47 14.88 46.07
N GLU A 542 3.47 15.49 46.71
CA GLU A 542 3.26 16.49 47.76
C GLU A 542 2.54 17.73 47.22
N ASP A 543 2.93 18.21 46.04
CA ASP A 543 2.29 19.34 45.37
C ASP A 543 0.81 19.05 45.06
N LEU A 544 0.48 17.82 44.63
CA LEU A 544 -0.90 17.39 44.39
C LEU A 544 -1.71 17.30 45.68
N MET A 545 -1.13 16.76 46.76
CA MET A 545 -1.78 16.66 48.06
C MET A 545 -2.08 18.03 48.66
N ASP A 546 -1.21 19.01 48.44
CA ASP A 546 -1.43 20.38 48.89
C ASP A 546 -2.53 21.09 48.10
N CYS A 547 -2.77 20.71 46.84
CA CYS A 547 -3.93 21.21 46.08
C CYS A 547 -5.27 20.74 46.63
N VAL A 548 -5.32 19.52 47.17
CA VAL A 548 -6.54 18.92 47.74
C VAL A 548 -6.90 19.55 49.09
N LYS A 549 -5.91 20.07 49.83
CA LYS A 549 -6.12 20.70 51.14
C LYS A 549 -6.64 22.15 51.05
N LYS A 550 -6.75 22.74 49.86
CA LYS A 550 -7.22 24.12 49.70
C LYS A 550 -8.75 24.20 49.73
N ASP A 551 -9.28 25.20 50.44
CA ASP A 551 -10.73 25.41 50.61
C ASP A 551 -11.41 25.99 49.35
N SER A 552 -10.64 26.64 48.46
CA SER A 552 -11.16 27.29 47.26
C SER A 552 -10.90 26.46 46.00
N VAL A 553 -11.99 26.00 45.36
CA VAL A 553 -11.95 25.23 44.11
C VAL A 553 -11.20 25.97 43.00
N THR A 554 -11.39 27.29 42.90
CA THR A 554 -10.72 28.12 41.88
C THR A 554 -9.20 28.13 42.07
N GLU A 555 -8.75 28.21 43.33
CA GLU A 555 -7.32 28.21 43.65
C GLU A 555 -6.68 26.83 43.43
N SER A 556 -7.40 25.76 43.76
CA SER A 556 -7.00 24.38 43.45
C SER A 556 -6.86 24.17 41.93
N ILE A 557 -7.77 24.71 41.12
CA ILE A 557 -7.70 24.60 39.64
C ILE A 557 -6.46 25.31 39.09
N VAL A 558 -6.15 26.51 39.55
CA VAL A 558 -4.96 27.27 39.10
C VAL A 558 -3.69 26.49 39.45
N ARG A 559 -3.59 25.98 40.69
CA ARG A 559 -2.42 25.22 41.13
C ARG A 559 -2.27 23.87 40.41
N LEU A 560 -3.37 23.16 40.15
CA LEU A 560 -3.35 21.93 39.35
C LEU A 560 -2.89 22.19 37.91
N ARG A 561 -3.26 23.32 37.31
CA ARG A 561 -2.76 23.72 35.98
C ARG A 561 -1.26 23.93 36.00
N GLU A 562 -0.71 24.59 37.01
CA GLU A 562 0.74 24.78 37.16
C GLU A 562 1.47 23.43 37.30
N ILE A 563 0.95 22.51 38.12
CA ILE A 563 1.53 21.17 38.28
C ILE A 563 1.51 20.39 36.97
N PHE A 564 0.42 20.47 36.19
CA PHE A 564 0.31 19.76 34.92
C PHE A 564 1.19 20.32 33.81
N LEU A 565 1.63 21.59 33.90
CA LEU A 565 2.66 22.12 33.00
C LEU A 565 4.04 21.47 33.20
N HIS A 566 4.27 20.84 34.36
CA HIS A 566 5.50 20.11 34.66
C HIS A 566 5.46 18.61 34.29
N LEU A 567 4.33 18.12 33.77
CA LEU A 567 4.22 16.78 33.21
C LEU A 567 4.78 16.75 31.77
N SER A 568 5.40 15.64 31.40
CA SER A 568 5.81 15.46 30.00
C SER A 568 4.59 15.41 29.08
N PRO A 569 4.70 15.83 27.80
CA PRO A 569 3.59 15.82 26.86
C PRO A 569 2.94 14.44 26.70
N SER A 570 3.73 13.36 26.79
CA SER A 570 3.26 11.99 26.68
C SER A 570 2.45 11.56 27.91
N CYS A 571 2.92 11.87 29.13
CA CYS A 571 2.15 11.65 30.36
C CYS A 571 0.85 12.47 30.37
N TYR A 572 0.89 13.72 29.93
CA TYR A 572 -0.31 14.56 29.82
C TYR A 572 -1.34 13.97 28.85
N ARG A 573 -0.91 13.43 27.71
CA ARG A 573 -1.80 12.76 26.76
C ARG A 573 -2.46 11.54 27.40
N VAL A 574 -1.69 10.64 28.02
CA VAL A 574 -2.23 9.44 28.70
C VAL A 574 -3.23 9.85 29.77
N LEU A 575 -2.87 10.83 30.61
CA LEU A 575 -3.75 11.37 31.64
C LEU A 575 -5.04 11.93 31.05
N ARG A 576 -4.94 12.73 29.98
CA ARG A 576 -6.11 13.27 29.27
C ARG A 576 -7.00 12.17 28.70
N SER A 577 -6.43 11.11 28.14
CA SER A 577 -7.21 10.00 27.58
C SER A 577 -8.01 9.25 28.66
N VAL A 578 -7.41 9.06 29.83
CA VAL A 578 -8.05 8.39 30.98
C VAL A 578 -9.06 9.30 31.70
N THR A 579 -8.92 10.63 31.61
CA THR A 579 -9.75 11.59 32.38
C THR A 579 -10.82 12.32 31.57
N PHE A 580 -10.62 12.59 30.27
CA PHE A 580 -11.48 13.50 29.48
C PHE A 580 -12.39 12.84 28.45
N ASN A 581 -12.42 11.51 28.34
CA ASN A 581 -13.39 10.82 27.46
C ASN A 581 -14.65 10.41 28.23
N ALA A 582 -15.34 11.39 28.81
CA ALA A 582 -16.71 11.25 29.28
C ALA A 582 -17.59 12.26 28.53
N THR A 583 -17.74 12.05 27.22
CA THR A 583 -18.91 12.40 26.37
C THR A 583 -18.65 11.93 24.95
#